data_AF-A0A2R5EYI5-F1
#
_entry.id   AF-A0A2R5EYI5-F1
#
_cell.length_a   1.000
_cell.length_b   1.000
_cell.length_c   1.000
_cell.angle_alpha   90.00
_cell.angle_beta   90.00
_cell.angle_gamma   90.00
#
_symmetry.space_group_name_H-M   'P 1'
#
loop_
_entity.id
_entity.type
_entity.pdbx_description
1 polymer ?
#
loop_
_entity_poly.entity_id
_entity_poly.type
_entity_poly.pdbx_seq_one_letter_code
_entity_poly.pdbx_strand_id
1 'polypeptide(L)'
;MLDTVKAANCEKVVVIVGHGAEKVKAYLGDAAEYALQGEQLGTGHAVLQAKELIGDIDGTTIVVCGDTPLVRASTVEAMLKLHEESGAAATVLTASFADPAGY
;
A
#
# COMPACT_ATOMS: atom_id res chain seq x y z
N MET A 1 0.68 3.15 -9.21
CA MET A 1 0.97 2.94 -7.78
C MET A 1 2.13 1.98 -7.54
N LEU A 2 2.19 0.81 -8.18
CA LEU A 2 3.33 -0.11 -8.05
C LEU A 2 4.67 0.57 -8.38
N ASP A 3 4.73 1.35 -9.46
CA ASP A 3 5.94 2.11 -9.82
C ASP A 3 6.27 3.19 -8.78
N THR A 4 5.25 3.83 -8.20
CA THR A 4 5.41 4.85 -7.16
C THR A 4 6.11 4.28 -5.92
N VAL A 5 5.66 3.11 -5.43
CA VAL A 5 6.26 2.48 -4.23
C VAL A 5 7.66 1.93 -4.52
N LYS A 6 7.90 1.41 -5.74
CA LYS A 6 9.24 0.98 -6.16
C LYS A 6 10.20 2.16 -6.25
N ALA A 7 9.76 3.29 -6.82
CA ALA A 7 10.55 4.51 -6.90
C ALA A 7 10.84 5.13 -5.52
N ALA A 8 10.00 4.86 -4.52
CA ALA A 8 10.20 5.28 -3.13
C ALA A 8 11.07 4.28 -2.32
N ASN A 9 11.81 3.39 -2.99
CA ASN A 9 12.72 2.41 -2.38
C ASN A 9 12.06 1.40 -1.42
N CYS A 10 10.77 1.07 -1.63
CA CYS A 10 10.16 -0.04 -0.89
C CYS A 10 10.75 -1.38 -1.35
N GLU A 11 11.44 -2.09 -0.44
CA GLU A 11 12.16 -3.33 -0.75
C GLU A 11 11.24 -4.51 -1.08
N LYS A 12 10.12 -4.62 -0.34
CA LYS A 12 9.12 -5.66 -0.54
C LYS A 12 7.77 -5.04 -0.87
N VAL A 13 7.11 -5.58 -1.90
CA VAL A 13 5.79 -5.13 -2.33
C VAL A 13 4.84 -6.32 -2.45
N VAL A 14 3.76 -6.27 -1.68
CA VAL A 14 2.66 -7.24 -1.74
C VAL A 14 1.41 -6.55 -2.27
N VAL A 15 0.86 -7.07 -3.36
CA VAL A 15 -0.40 -6.59 -3.95
C VAL A 15 -1.54 -7.48 -3.46
N ILE A 16 -2.44 -6.90 -2.67
CA ILE A 16 -3.64 -7.60 -2.23
C ILE A 16 -4.69 -7.53 -3.34
N VAL A 17 -5.11 -8.70 -3.82
CA VAL A 17 -6.10 -8.84 -4.90
C VAL A 17 -7.37 -9.51 -4.39
N GLY A 18 -8.52 -9.12 -4.92
CA GLY A 18 -9.82 -9.70 -4.60
C GLY A 18 -10.65 -9.90 -5.86
N HIS A 19 -11.72 -9.10 -6.01
CA HIS A 19 -12.49 -9.09 -7.25
C HIS A 19 -11.59 -8.77 -8.47
N GLY A 20 -11.68 -9.60 -9.52
CA GLY A 20 -10.86 -9.43 -10.72
C GLY A 20 -9.39 -9.80 -10.58
N ALA A 21 -9.01 -10.55 -9.53
CA ALA A 21 -7.63 -10.95 -9.25
C ALA A 21 -6.87 -11.49 -10.47
N GLU A 22 -7.51 -12.35 -11.29
CA GLU A 22 -6.88 -12.90 -12.49
C GLU A 22 -6.43 -11.83 -13.49
N LYS A 23 -7.22 -10.76 -13.66
CA LYS A 23 -6.85 -9.65 -14.55
C LYS A 23 -5.68 -8.85 -14.00
N VAL A 24 -5.68 -8.60 -12.68
CA VAL A 24 -4.59 -7.87 -12.02
C VAL A 24 -3.29 -8.66 -12.08
N LYS A 25 -3.33 -9.97 -11.78
CA LYS A 25 -2.18 -10.87 -11.88
C LYS A 25 -1.67 -10.99 -13.31
N ALA A 26 -2.56 -11.09 -14.30
CA ALA A 26 -2.17 -11.13 -15.72
C ALA A 26 -1.49 -9.82 -16.18
N TYR A 27 -1.90 -8.67 -15.65
CA TYR A 27 -1.31 -7.38 -15.98
C TYR A 27 0.03 -7.14 -15.28
N LEU A 28 0.13 -7.48 -13.99
CA LEU A 28 1.32 -7.21 -13.17
C LEU A 28 2.37 -8.31 -13.25
N GLY A 29 2.01 -9.55 -13.61
CA GLY A 29 2.94 -10.67 -13.77
C GLY A 29 3.82 -10.89 -12.53
N ASP A 30 5.12 -11.07 -12.72
CA ASP A 30 6.08 -11.28 -11.62
C ASP A 30 6.56 -9.96 -10.99
N ALA A 31 5.93 -8.82 -11.30
CA ALA A 31 6.35 -7.53 -10.78
C ALA A 31 6.00 -7.31 -9.29
N ALA A 32 5.20 -8.19 -8.68
CA ALA A 32 4.81 -8.15 -7.28
C ALA A 32 4.43 -9.55 -6.74
N GLU A 33 4.50 -9.73 -5.43
CA GLU A 33 3.88 -10.87 -4.74
C GLU A 33 2.39 -10.58 -4.50
N TYR A 34 1.55 -11.62 -4.49
CA TYR A 34 0.10 -11.46 -4.40
C TYR A 34 -0.50 -12.12 -3.16
N ALA A 35 -1.28 -11.35 -2.40
CA ALA A 35 -2.16 -11.88 -1.36
C ALA A 35 -3.60 -11.92 -1.87
N LEU A 36 -4.33 -13.02 -1.68
CA LEU A 36 -5.74 -13.12 -2.09
C LEU A 36 -6.67 -12.77 -0.94
N GLN A 37 -7.48 -11.72 -1.12
CA GLN A 37 -8.65 -11.44 -0.28
C GLN A 37 -9.89 -12.07 -0.91
N GLY A 38 -10.16 -13.34 -0.55
CA GLY A 38 -11.32 -14.08 -1.07
C GLY A 38 -12.66 -13.42 -0.75
N GLU A 39 -12.80 -12.88 0.46
CA GLU A 39 -13.99 -12.14 0.93
C GLU A 39 -13.64 -10.69 1.28
N GLN A 40 -14.40 -9.73 0.75
CA GLN A 40 -14.15 -8.29 0.93
C GLN A 40 -14.70 -7.79 2.28
N LEU A 41 -14.08 -8.21 3.39
CA LEU A 41 -14.45 -7.83 4.76
C LEU A 41 -13.81 -6.51 5.24
N GLY A 42 -13.37 -5.66 4.30
CA GLY A 42 -12.75 -4.35 4.58
C GLY A 42 -11.22 -4.32 4.47
N THR A 43 -10.64 -3.13 4.66
CA THR A 43 -9.21 -2.85 4.46
C THR A 43 -8.32 -3.51 5.50
N GLY A 44 -8.74 -3.56 6.76
CA GLY A 44 -8.02 -4.30 7.80
C GLY A 44 -7.91 -5.79 7.47
N HIS A 45 -9.00 -6.40 7.00
CA HIS A 45 -8.98 -7.79 6.53
C HIS A 45 -8.04 -7.97 5.33
N ALA A 46 -7.99 -6.99 4.42
CA ALA A 46 -7.09 -7.01 3.27
C ALA A 46 -5.63 -7.04 3.71
N VAL A 47 -5.23 -6.14 4.63
CA VAL A 47 -3.85 -6.09 5.16
C VAL A 47 -3.49 -7.40 5.88
N LEU A 48 -4.43 -8.00 6.61
CA LEU A 48 -4.21 -9.31 7.26
C LEU A 48 -3.87 -10.43 6.26
N GLN A 49 -4.37 -10.38 5.02
CA GLN A 49 -4.03 -11.40 4.01
C GLN A 49 -2.57 -11.33 3.57
N ALA A 50 -1.92 -10.17 3.71
CA ALA A 50 -0.52 -9.98 3.37
C ALA A 50 0.44 -10.44 4.49
N LYS A 51 -0.09 -10.79 5.68
CA LYS A 51 0.72 -11.07 6.88
C LYS A 51 1.80 -12.12 6.64
N GLU A 52 1.45 -13.26 6.04
CA GLU A 52 2.41 -14.35 5.80
C GLU A 52 3.49 -13.98 4.78
N LEU A 53 3.15 -13.15 3.79
CA LEU A 53 4.10 -12.70 2.77
C LEU A 53 5.05 -11.64 3.32
N ILE A 54 4.54 -10.71 4.13
CA ILE A 54 5.39 -9.71 4.81
C ILE A 54 6.28 -10.40 5.84
N GLY A 55 5.74 -11.37 6.59
CA GLY A 55 6.50 -12.14 7.57
C GLY A 55 7.00 -11.28 8.73
N ASP A 56 8.16 -11.64 9.27
CA ASP A 56 8.80 -10.99 10.41
C ASP A 56 9.88 -9.99 9.97
N ILE A 57 9.65 -9.28 8.85
CA ILE A 57 10.58 -8.24 8.38
C ILE A 57 10.56 -7.06 9.35
N ASP A 58 11.72 -6.72 9.90
CA ASP A 58 11.91 -5.48 10.65
C ASP A 58 11.92 -4.28 9.69
N GLY A 59 11.02 -3.31 9.92
CA GLY A 59 10.99 -2.08 9.15
C GLY A 59 9.63 -1.38 9.16
N THR A 60 9.55 -0.29 8.40
CA THR A 60 8.32 0.49 8.24
C THR A 60 7.45 -0.11 7.13
N THR A 61 6.21 -0.50 7.46
CA THR A 61 5.24 -0.94 6.45
C THR A 61 4.36 0.23 6.04
N ILE A 62 4.31 0.52 4.74
CA ILE A 62 3.34 1.46 4.17
C ILE A 62 2.17 0.72 3.52
N VAL A 63 0.96 1.13 3.86
CA VAL A 63 -0.28 0.64 3.23
C VAL A 63 -0.81 1.71 2.29
N VAL A 64 -0.96 1.36 1.01
CA VAL A 64 -1.46 2.25 -0.04
C VAL A 64 -2.59 1.61 -0.82
N CYS A 65 -3.58 2.42 -1.24
CA CYS A 65 -4.68 1.93 -2.06
C CYS A 65 -4.33 2.01 -3.55
N GLY A 66 -4.71 0.98 -4.32
CA GLY A 66 -4.36 0.88 -5.74
C GLY A 66 -5.00 1.93 -6.64
N ASP A 67 -6.06 2.58 -6.16
CA ASP A 67 -6.90 3.58 -6.85
C ASP A 67 -6.51 5.04 -6.54
N THR A 68 -5.37 5.26 -5.89
CA THR A 68 -4.82 6.60 -5.58
C THR A 68 -3.65 6.98 -6.51
N PRO A 69 -3.87 7.16 -7.83
CA PRO A 69 -2.78 7.33 -8.80
C PRO A 69 -2.00 8.63 -8.65
N LEU A 70 -2.52 9.61 -7.90
CA LEU A 70 -1.91 10.93 -7.74
C LEU A 70 -0.84 10.98 -6.65
N VAL A 71 -0.69 9.92 -5.85
CA VAL A 71 0.38 9.82 -4.86
C VAL A 71 1.71 9.67 -5.59
N ARG A 72 2.66 10.57 -5.28
CA ARG A 72 4.01 10.60 -5.87
C ARG A 72 5.00 9.85 -4.98
N ALA A 73 6.09 9.36 -5.58
CA ALA A 73 7.16 8.69 -4.84
C ALA A 73 7.73 9.60 -3.74
N SER A 74 7.96 10.88 -4.06
CA SER A 74 8.42 11.87 -3.09
C SER A 74 7.47 12.10 -1.90
N THR A 75 6.16 11.90 -2.09
CA THR A 75 5.18 11.95 -0.99
C THR A 75 5.34 10.74 -0.07
N VAL A 76 5.53 9.55 -0.63
CA VAL A 76 5.79 8.32 0.13
C VAL A 76 7.09 8.43 0.91
N GLU A 77 8.18 8.87 0.27
CA GLU A 77 9.48 9.07 0.91
C GLU A 77 9.40 10.08 2.08
N ALA A 78 8.71 11.20 1.88
CA ALA A 78 8.52 12.21 2.92
C ALA A 78 7.70 11.66 4.11
N MET A 79 6.67 10.85 3.83
CA MET A 79 5.87 10.20 4.88
C MET A 79 6.67 9.17 5.68
N LEU A 80 7.45 8.32 5.00
CA LEU A 80 8.32 7.33 5.64
C LEU A 80 9.35 8.03 6.54
N LYS A 81 10.03 9.05 6.01
CA LYS A 81 10.98 9.85 6.77
C LYS A 81 10.34 10.49 8.01
N LEU A 82 9.16 11.09 7.87
CA LEU A 82 8.43 11.68 8.99
C LEU A 82 8.07 10.63 10.05
N HIS A 83 7.59 9.46 9.63
CA HIS A 83 7.23 8.36 10.52
C HIS A 83 8.42 7.91 11.36
N GLU A 84 9.57 7.68 10.72
CA GLU A 84 10.81 7.25 11.36
C GLU A 84 11.38 8.32 12.30
N GLU A 85 11.47 9.57 11.85
CA GLU A 85 11.99 10.69 12.65
C GLU A 85 11.12 10.99 13.87
N SER A 86 9.80 10.80 13.76
CA SER A 86 8.87 11.04 14.88
C SER A 86 8.80 9.90 15.89
N GLY A 87 9.32 8.71 15.56
CA GLY A 87 9.15 7.50 16.36
C GLY A 87 7.67 7.12 16.56
N ALA A 88 6.80 7.50 15.63
CA ALA A 88 5.37 7.26 15.73
C ALA A 88 5.05 5.77 15.57
N ALA A 89 4.07 5.27 16.33
CA ALA A 89 3.56 3.91 16.12
C ALA A 89 2.78 3.77 14.79
N ALA A 90 2.17 4.87 14.32
CA ALA A 90 1.48 4.94 13.05
C ALA A 90 1.45 6.40 12.54
N THR A 91 1.54 6.57 11.23
CA THR A 91 1.41 7.86 10.55
C THR A 91 0.35 7.74 9.46
N VAL A 92 -0.54 8.72 9.36
CA VAL A 92 -1.62 8.74 8.36
C VAL A 92 -1.41 9.92 7.44
N LEU A 93 -1.34 9.67 6.13
CA LEU A 93 -1.31 10.72 5.12
C LEU A 93 -2.71 11.32 4.98
N THR A 94 -2.81 12.64 5.13
CA THR A 94 -4.08 13.38 5.02
C THR A 94 -3.99 14.46 3.95
N ALA A 95 -5.15 14.93 3.50
CA ALA A 95 -5.28 16.07 2.60
C ALA A 95 -6.39 16.99 3.11
N SER A 96 -6.30 18.27 2.76
CA SER A 96 -7.30 19.27 3.12
C SER A 96 -7.96 19.79 1.85
N PHE A 97 -9.29 19.70 1.81
CA PHE A 97 -10.10 20.15 0.69
C PHE A 97 -11.13 21.16 1.18
N ALA A 98 -11.48 22.13 0.33
CA ALA A 98 -12.56 23.06 0.63
C ALA A 98 -13.94 22.37 0.62
N ASP A 99 -14.10 21.36 -0.23
CA ASP A 99 -15.25 20.47 -0.28
C ASP A 99 -14.76 19.01 -0.31
N PRO A 100 -14.97 18.23 0.76
CA PRO A 100 -14.54 16.84 0.83
C PRO A 100 -15.52 15.84 0.21
N ALA A 101 -16.71 16.29 -0.26
CA ALA A 101 -17.71 15.36 -0.77
C ALA A 101 -17.18 14.55 -1.98
N GLY A 102 -17.08 13.23 -1.82
CA GLY A 102 -16.55 12.31 -2.84
C GLY A 102 -15.09 11.90 -2.64
N TYR A 103 -14.47 12.28 -1.52
CA TYR A 103 -13.14 11.85 -1.08
C TYR A 103 -13.15 11.28 0.35
#